data_AF-A0A1C6TR58-F1
#
_entry.id   AF-A0A1C6TR58-F1
#
_cell.length_a   1.000
_cell.length_b   1.000
_cell.length_c   1.000
_cell.angle_alpha   90.00
_cell.angle_beta   90.00
_cell.angle_gamma   90.00
#
_symmetry.space_group_name_H-M   'P 1'
#
loop_
_entity.id
_entity.type
_entity.pdbx_description
1 polymer ?
#
loop_
_entity_poly.entity_id
_entity_poly.type
_entity_poly.pdbx_seq_one_letter_code
_entity_poly.pdbx_strand_id
1 'polypeptide(L)'
;MSDATTDRSDRQDDRPDEVTDPLLWKLALGVADAHEPDGDGGCRNLLCAGQAWPCPAWNNAQLALRMARTGSTRPSSDVTAGQPDGHGGRTGLPEVAARRNRPVPPRASAA
;
A
#
# COMPACT_ATOMS: atom_id res chain seq x y z
N MET A 1 -10.35 -19.30 -29.81
CA MET A 1 -9.97 -18.11 -29.02
C MET A 1 -9.20 -18.58 -27.80
N SER A 2 -7.91 -18.86 -27.98
CA SER A 2 -7.04 -19.48 -26.95
C SER A 2 -5.67 -18.82 -27.04
N ASP A 3 -5.57 -17.62 -26.45
CA ASP A 3 -4.33 -16.84 -26.50
C ASP A 3 -4.17 -15.95 -25.25
N ALA A 4 -5.28 -15.47 -24.68
CA ALA A 4 -5.24 -14.61 -23.49
C ALA A 4 -4.74 -15.28 -22.19
N THR A 5 -4.84 -16.61 -22.10
CA THR A 5 -4.44 -17.34 -20.88
C THR A 5 -2.93 -17.56 -20.81
N THR A 6 -2.28 -17.75 -21.96
CA THR A 6 -0.84 -18.01 -22.06
C THR A 6 -0.04 -16.73 -21.83
N ASP A 7 -0.41 -15.61 -22.47
CA ASP A 7 0.21 -14.27 -22.26
C ASP A 7 0.18 -13.83 -20.79
N ARG A 8 -0.87 -14.19 -20.05
CA ARG A 8 -0.98 -13.86 -18.61
C ARG A 8 -0.01 -14.66 -17.75
N SER A 9 0.28 -15.90 -18.17
CA SER A 9 1.16 -16.86 -17.50
C SER A 9 2.62 -16.59 -17.81
N ASP A 10 2.97 -16.28 -19.07
CA ASP A 10 4.34 -15.89 -19.47
C ASP A 10 4.80 -14.63 -18.70
N ARG A 11 3.90 -13.66 -18.48
CA ARG A 11 4.19 -12.50 -17.61
C ARG A 11 4.33 -12.83 -16.11
N GLN A 12 4.01 -14.05 -15.68
CA GLN A 12 4.34 -14.51 -14.33
C GLN A 12 5.77 -15.09 -14.24
N ASP A 13 6.35 -15.54 -15.35
CA ASP A 13 7.68 -16.17 -15.39
C ASP A 13 8.83 -15.15 -15.29
N ASP A 14 8.61 -13.87 -15.61
CA ASP A 14 9.60 -12.78 -15.38
C ASP A 14 9.71 -12.33 -13.92
N ARG A 15 9.08 -13.04 -12.98
CA ARG A 15 9.09 -12.67 -11.56
C ARG A 15 10.34 -13.21 -10.87
N PRO A 16 11.09 -12.38 -10.12
CA PRO A 16 12.18 -12.86 -9.28
C PRO A 16 11.72 -13.89 -8.23
N ASP A 17 12.57 -14.86 -7.92
CA ASP A 17 12.27 -15.95 -6.97
C ASP A 17 12.04 -15.43 -5.54
N GLU A 18 12.66 -14.30 -5.17
CA GLU A 18 12.51 -13.68 -3.85
C GLU A 18 11.12 -13.02 -3.63
N VAL A 19 10.26 -12.98 -4.66
CA VAL A 19 8.93 -12.39 -4.53
C VAL A 19 7.97 -13.37 -3.83
N THR A 20 7.65 -13.03 -2.58
CA THR A 20 6.70 -13.75 -1.72
C THR A 20 5.22 -13.46 -2.00
N ASP A 21 4.89 -12.28 -2.54
CA ASP A 21 3.53 -11.91 -2.95
C ASP A 21 3.49 -11.52 -4.44
N PRO A 22 3.22 -12.49 -5.33
CA PRO A 22 3.23 -12.27 -6.78
C PRO A 22 2.14 -11.33 -7.28
N LEU A 23 0.99 -11.31 -6.60
CA LEU A 23 -0.14 -10.47 -7.00
C LEU A 23 0.15 -9.01 -6.66
N LEU A 24 0.66 -8.75 -5.46
CA LEU A 24 1.10 -7.42 -5.05
C LEU A 24 2.25 -6.92 -5.93
N TRP A 25 3.22 -7.79 -6.23
CA TRP A 25 4.34 -7.46 -7.13
C TRP A 25 3.87 -7.00 -8.51
N LYS A 26 3.01 -7.80 -9.16
CA LYS A 26 2.51 -7.49 -10.51
C LYS A 26 1.66 -6.22 -10.54
N LEU A 27 0.82 -6.01 -9.52
CA LEU A 27 0.03 -4.79 -9.39
C LEU A 27 0.94 -3.56 -9.22
N ALA A 28 1.94 -3.66 -8.34
CA ALA A 28 2.86 -2.55 -8.07
C ALA A 28 3.70 -2.19 -9.29
N LEU A 29 4.15 -3.18 -10.08
CA LEU A 29 4.82 -2.93 -11.36
C LEU A 29 3.93 -2.14 -12.32
N GLY A 30 2.68 -2.57 -12.52
CA GLY A 30 1.76 -1.85 -13.42
C GLY A 30 1.47 -0.41 -12.97
N VAL A 31 1.44 -0.15 -11.65
CA VAL A 31 1.33 1.23 -11.13
C VAL A 31 2.62 2.02 -11.36
N ALA A 32 3.79 1.42 -11.12
CA ALA A 32 5.06 2.10 -11.37
C ALA A 32 5.22 2.47 -12.87
N ASP A 33 4.91 1.55 -13.79
CA ASP A 33 5.00 1.79 -15.24
C ASP A 33 4.00 2.84 -15.72
N ALA A 34 2.81 2.91 -15.11
CA ALA A 34 1.83 3.94 -15.44
C ALA A 34 2.24 5.34 -14.92
N HIS A 35 3.21 5.41 -14.01
CA HIS A 35 3.72 6.64 -13.42
C HIS A 35 5.19 6.79 -13.77
N GLU A 36 5.47 7.43 -14.90
CA GLU A 36 6.82 7.75 -15.36
C GLU A 36 7.14 9.25 -15.20
N PRO A 37 8.42 9.64 -15.21
CA PRO A 37 8.79 11.04 -15.34
C PRO A 37 8.32 11.60 -16.70
N ASP A 38 7.85 12.84 -16.69
CA ASP A 38 7.44 13.56 -17.92
C ASP A 38 8.62 14.16 -18.69
N GLY A 39 9.76 14.38 -18.03
CA GLY A 39 10.97 15.01 -18.58
C GLY A 39 11.23 16.43 -18.05
N ASP A 40 10.21 17.07 -17.48
CA ASP A 40 10.26 18.43 -16.91
C ASP A 40 10.26 18.41 -15.36
N GLY A 41 10.48 17.23 -14.78
CA GLY A 41 10.50 17.01 -13.32
C GLY A 41 9.12 16.72 -12.73
N GLY A 42 8.10 16.48 -13.54
CA GLY A 42 6.77 16.06 -13.13
C GLY A 42 6.46 14.61 -13.49
N CYS A 43 5.27 14.16 -13.08
CA CYS A 43 4.78 12.82 -13.43
C CYS A 43 3.90 12.88 -14.69
N ARG A 44 4.16 11.98 -15.64
CA ARG A 44 3.44 11.83 -16.91
C ARG A 44 1.98 11.40 -16.72
N ASN A 45 1.65 10.72 -15.62
CA ASN A 45 0.31 10.20 -15.40
C ASN A 45 -0.71 11.35 -15.23
N LEU A 46 -1.80 11.33 -16.01
CA LEU A 46 -2.83 12.38 -16.01
C LEU A 46 -3.53 12.55 -14.65
N LEU A 47 -3.57 11.50 -13.82
CA LEU A 47 -4.11 11.57 -12.45
C LEU A 47 -3.18 12.33 -11.49
N CYS A 48 -1.94 12.61 -11.91
CA CYS A 48 -0.93 13.35 -11.15
C CYS A 48 -0.54 14.67 -11.82
N ALA A 49 -1.38 15.23 -12.70
CA ALA A 49 -1.08 16.46 -13.42
C ALA A 49 -0.60 17.58 -12.47
N GLY A 50 0.56 18.15 -12.79
CA GLY A 50 1.19 19.22 -12.00
C GLY A 50 1.85 18.77 -10.69
N GLN A 51 1.91 17.47 -10.40
CA GLN A 51 2.69 16.93 -9.28
C GLN A 51 4.14 16.72 -9.68
N ALA A 52 5.06 17.05 -8.77
CA ALA A 52 6.47 16.77 -8.94
C ALA A 52 6.75 15.26 -8.97
N TRP A 53 7.76 14.89 -9.74
CA TRP A 53 8.34 13.57 -9.75
C TRP A 53 9.41 13.42 -8.64
N PRO A 54 9.47 12.29 -7.93
CA PRO A 54 8.54 11.16 -7.96
C PRO A 54 7.24 11.45 -7.21
N CYS A 55 6.12 11.12 -7.83
CA CYS A 55 4.80 11.37 -7.24
C CYS A 55 4.45 10.35 -6.13
N PRO A 56 3.48 10.65 -5.24
CA PRO A 56 3.08 9.75 -4.15
C PRO A 56 2.67 8.33 -4.61
N ALA A 57 1.98 8.23 -5.75
CA ALA A 57 1.55 6.94 -6.30
C ALA A 57 2.75 6.06 -6.69
N TRP A 58 3.75 6.64 -7.36
CA TRP A 58 4.99 5.93 -7.69
C TRP A 58 5.73 5.50 -6.42
N ASN A 59 5.85 6.38 -5.42
CA ASN A 59 6.49 6.04 -4.14
C ASN A 59 5.78 4.87 -3.42
N ASN A 60 4.45 4.84 -3.46
CA ASN A 60 3.65 3.73 -2.91
C ASN A 60 3.87 2.43 -3.68
N ALA A 61 4.00 2.49 -5.01
CA ALA A 61 4.35 1.32 -5.82
C ALA A 61 5.73 0.76 -5.43
N GLN A 62 6.74 1.63 -5.26
CA GLN A 62 8.07 1.20 -4.79
C GLN A 62 8.05 0.58 -3.40
N LEU A 63 7.18 1.06 -2.51
CA LEU A 63 6.96 0.45 -1.20
C LEU A 63 6.32 -0.94 -1.33
N ALA A 64 5.27 -1.07 -2.15
CA ALA A 64 4.59 -2.34 -2.39
C ALA A 64 5.50 -3.40 -3.03
N LEU A 65 6.40 -3.01 -3.95
CA LEU A 65 7.42 -3.90 -4.51
C LEU A 65 8.35 -4.45 -3.42
N ARG A 66 8.77 -3.61 -2.46
CA ARG A 66 9.57 -4.07 -1.32
C ARG A 66 8.78 -5.01 -0.42
N MET A 67 7.52 -4.69 -0.11
CA MET A 67 6.65 -5.55 0.71
C MET A 67 6.42 -6.91 0.07
N ALA A 68 6.23 -6.94 -1.26
CA ALA A 68 6.04 -8.18 -2.01
C ALA A 68 7.25 -9.12 -1.98
N ARG A 69 8.45 -8.59 -1.69
CA ARG A 69 9.68 -9.40 -1.49
C ARG A 69 9.88 -9.87 -0.05
N THR A 70 9.50 -9.07 0.94
CA THR A 70 9.83 -9.36 2.35
C THR A 70 8.90 -10.36 3.03
N GLY A 71 7.86 -10.84 2.35
CA GLY A 71 6.79 -11.60 2.98
C GLY A 71 5.93 -10.69 3.85
N SER A 72 4.64 -10.97 3.91
CA SER A 72 3.84 -10.51 5.04
C SER A 72 4.30 -11.33 6.24
N THR A 73 5.41 -10.93 6.88
CA THR A 73 5.69 -11.32 8.27
C THR A 73 4.58 -10.69 9.11
N ARG A 74 3.38 -11.26 9.01
CA ARG A 74 2.41 -11.18 10.08
C ARG A 74 3.15 -11.79 11.27
N PRO A 75 3.42 -11.04 12.35
CA PRO A 75 3.90 -11.69 13.55
C PRO A 75 2.86 -12.77 13.84
N SER A 76 3.28 -14.05 13.77
CA SER A 76 2.47 -15.13 14.28
C SER A 76 2.16 -14.74 15.71
N SER A 77 0.92 -14.36 15.96
CA SER A 77 0.33 -14.42 17.27
C SER A 77 0.22 -15.90 17.60
N ASP A 78 1.36 -16.56 17.77
CA ASP A 78 1.51 -17.78 18.55
C ASP A 78 1.36 -17.33 20.01
N VAL A 79 0.14 -16.86 20.32
CA VAL A 79 -0.33 -16.79 21.68
C VAL A 79 -0.52 -18.26 22.03
N THR A 80 0.53 -18.82 22.59
CA THR A 80 0.50 -20.05 23.38
C THR A 80 -0.84 -20.10 24.09
N ALA A 81 -1.63 -21.12 23.76
CA ALA A 81 -2.85 -21.48 24.45
C ALA A 81 -2.51 -21.84 25.91
N GLY A 82 -2.26 -20.82 26.73
CA GLY A 82 -2.33 -20.91 28.18
C GLY A 82 -3.77 -20.60 28.55
N GLN A 83 -4.58 -21.64 28.67
CA GLN A 83 -5.94 -21.58 29.20
C GLN A 83 -5.91 -21.18 30.67
N PRO A 84 -6.68 -20.15 31.09
CA PRO A 84 -7.26 -20.13 32.41
C PRO A 84 -8.77 -20.31 32.28
N ASP A 85 -9.27 -21.40 32.83
CA ASP A 85 -10.69 -21.61 33.07
C ASP A 85 -11.21 -20.45 33.93
N GLY A 86 -12.14 -19.65 33.39
CA GLY A 86 -12.68 -18.50 34.13
C GLY A 86 -13.85 -17.86 33.42
N HIS A 87 -15.06 -18.16 33.88
CA HIS A 87 -16.30 -17.56 33.41
C HIS A 87 -16.34 -16.06 33.72
N GLY A 88 -16.73 -15.23 32.73
CA GLY A 88 -17.36 -13.93 32.98
C GLY A 88 -16.80 -12.73 32.21
N GLY A 89 -17.71 -11.96 31.62
CA GLY A 89 -17.50 -10.53 31.38
C GLY A 89 -17.28 -10.11 29.93
N ARG A 90 -18.37 -9.76 29.25
CA ARG A 90 -18.33 -8.83 28.12
C ARG A 90 -17.86 -7.47 28.64
N THR A 91 -16.70 -6.96 28.21
CA THR A 91 -16.46 -5.51 28.03
C THR A 91 -15.09 -5.26 27.40
N GLY A 92 -15.04 -4.36 26.41
CA GLY A 92 -13.82 -3.70 25.97
C GLY A 92 -13.48 -3.83 24.48
N LEU A 93 -14.25 -3.18 23.60
CA LEU A 93 -13.69 -2.77 22.31
C LEU A 93 -12.76 -1.58 22.58
N PRO A 94 -11.51 -1.55 22.05
CA PRO A 94 -10.69 -0.34 22.12
C PRO A 94 -11.28 0.72 21.19
N GLU A 95 -11.74 1.81 21.79
CA GLU A 95 -12.18 3.03 21.10
C GLU A 95 -11.01 3.60 20.29
N VAL A 96 -11.09 3.48 18.96
CA VAL A 96 -10.15 4.11 18.04
C VAL A 96 -10.42 5.61 18.08
N ALA A 97 -9.64 6.34 18.88
CA ALA A 97 -9.70 7.80 18.96
C ALA A 97 -9.35 8.41 17.60
N ALA A 98 -10.37 8.71 16.79
CA ALA A 98 -10.25 9.47 15.56
C ALA A 98 -9.85 10.93 15.88
N ARG A 99 -8.54 11.20 15.91
CA ARG A 99 -8.00 12.56 15.94
C ARG A 99 -8.26 13.23 14.59
N ARG A 100 -9.41 13.90 14.46
CA ARG A 100 -9.65 14.85 13.38
C ARG A 100 -8.89 16.14 13.69
N ASN A 101 -7.82 16.41 12.93
CA ASN A 101 -7.14 17.69 12.93
C ASN A 101 -8.16 18.80 12.61
N ARG A 102 -8.38 19.69 13.57
CA ARG A 102 -9.22 20.88 13.41
C ARG A 102 -8.34 22.00 12.81
N PRO A 103 -8.70 22.62 11.67
CA PRO A 103 -8.01 23.80 11.19
C PRO A 103 -8.26 24.97 12.15
N VAL A 104 -7.19 25.68 12.52
CA VAL A 104 -7.27 26.94 13.30
C VAL A 104 -7.70 28.07 12.34
N PRO A 105 -8.77 28.83 12.63
CA PRO A 105 -9.07 30.02 11.84
C PRO A 105 -8.09 31.16 12.16
N PRO A 106 -7.68 31.97 11.17
CA PRO A 106 -6.83 33.14 11.43
C PRO A 106 -7.61 34.20 12.23
N ARG A 107 -6.94 34.79 13.23
CA ARG A 107 -7.48 35.91 14.01
C ARG A 107 -7.56 37.14 13.11
N ALA A 108 -8.76 37.72 12.98
CA ALA A 108 -8.95 39.05 12.40
C ALA A 108 -8.26 40.10 13.28
N SER A 109 -7.46 40.96 12.68
CA SER A 109 -6.90 42.16 13.31
C SER A 109 -7.99 43.23 13.36
N ALA A 110 -8.28 43.74 14.56
CA ALA A 110 -9.12 44.91 14.75
C ALA A 110 -8.35 46.17 14.35
N ALA A 111 -9.02 47.05 13.60
CA ALA A 111 -8.64 48.44 13.37
C ALA A 111 -9.42 49.34 14.32
#